data_AF-A0A1Y3N5K6-F1
#
_entry.id   AF-A0A1Y3N5K6-F1
#
_cell.length_a   1.000
_cell.length_b   1.000
_cell.length_c   1.000
_cell.angle_alpha   90.00
_cell.angle_beta   90.00
_cell.angle_gamma   90.00
#
_symmetry.space_group_name_H-M   'P 1'
#
loop_
_entity.id
_entity.type
_entity.pdbx_description
1 polymer ?
#
loop_
_entity_poly.entity_id
_entity_poly.type
_entity_poly.pdbx_seq_one_letter_code
_entity_poly.pdbx_strand_id
1 'polypeptide(L)'
;MKLFNLFVIVLTLTISSAFTRLIKREGSDCELEIMKSEYGTCYDGSSGGEGQKESCKILTSEKCIKFYSDVASVVPKCGEVDLKFIQPYLTIKKDIYQAACTTDGEGNFCSFSALEFADATDYTDSAIISGTCQSKKCTNAYTQFLESNIKLNEFLRSQSNGDDWNQSNTDKLTEAKNQLTATECVSQNKNDLSSGTATRFTTKILSSILVTVAFTGIFYL
;
A
#
# COMPACT_ATOMS: atom_id res chain seq x y z
N MET A 1 -24.40 -42.49 -26.95
CA MET A 1 -23.52 -42.17 -25.79
C MET A 1 -22.41 -41.17 -26.12
N LYS A 2 -21.85 -41.10 -27.34
CA LYS A 2 -20.80 -40.11 -27.70
C LYS A 2 -21.25 -38.64 -27.80
N LEU A 3 -22.53 -38.38 -28.11
CA LEU A 3 -23.09 -37.01 -28.22
C LEU A 3 -23.27 -36.30 -26.86
N PHE A 4 -23.44 -37.04 -25.77
CA PHE A 4 -23.67 -36.45 -24.44
C PHE A 4 -22.39 -35.85 -23.85
N ASN A 5 -21.23 -36.50 -24.08
CA ASN A 5 -19.92 -35.99 -23.64
C ASN A 5 -19.49 -34.72 -24.38
N LEU A 6 -19.86 -34.56 -25.65
CA LEU A 6 -19.52 -33.35 -26.42
C LEU A 6 -20.29 -32.13 -25.89
N PHE A 7 -21.56 -32.32 -25.50
CA PHE A 7 -22.42 -31.23 -25.00
C PHE A 7 -21.96 -30.71 -23.63
N VAL A 8 -21.50 -31.59 -22.75
CA VAL A 8 -20.96 -31.22 -21.42
C VAL A 8 -19.66 -30.42 -21.54
N ILE A 9 -18.77 -30.79 -22.48
CA ILE A 9 -17.51 -30.06 -22.71
C ILE A 9 -17.75 -28.65 -23.28
N VAL A 10 -18.73 -28.49 -24.19
CA VAL A 10 -19.07 -27.17 -24.74
C VAL A 10 -19.74 -26.27 -23.68
N LEU A 11 -20.59 -26.82 -22.83
CA LEU A 11 -21.22 -26.09 -21.72
C LEU A 11 -20.19 -25.60 -20.68
N THR A 12 -19.22 -26.42 -20.29
CA THR A 12 -18.19 -25.99 -19.34
C THR A 12 -17.28 -24.91 -19.91
N LEU A 13 -16.94 -24.96 -21.21
CA LEU A 13 -16.11 -23.93 -21.85
C LEU A 13 -16.81 -22.57 -21.98
N THR A 14 -18.13 -22.55 -22.23
CA THR A 14 -18.88 -21.29 -22.35
C THR A 14 -19.07 -20.58 -21.01
N ILE A 15 -19.34 -21.32 -19.93
CA ILE A 15 -19.50 -20.76 -18.57
C ILE A 15 -18.20 -20.10 -18.10
N SER A 16 -17.05 -20.73 -18.35
CA SER A 16 -15.74 -20.17 -17.99
C SER A 16 -15.47 -18.85 -18.71
N SER A 17 -15.80 -18.74 -20.01
CA SER A 17 -15.56 -17.53 -20.79
C SER A 17 -16.44 -16.33 -20.40
N ALA A 18 -17.67 -16.59 -19.92
CA ALA A 18 -18.59 -15.55 -19.46
C ALA A 18 -18.19 -15.02 -18.07
N PHE A 19 -17.73 -15.91 -17.19
CA PHE A 19 -17.30 -15.54 -15.84
C PHE A 19 -16.02 -14.69 -15.85
N THR A 20 -15.04 -15.02 -16.70
CA THR A 20 -13.83 -14.21 -16.85
C THR A 20 -14.13 -12.81 -17.41
N ARG A 21 -15.16 -12.67 -18.26
CA ARG A 21 -15.59 -11.37 -18.81
C ARG A 21 -16.30 -10.49 -17.80
N LEU A 22 -17.04 -11.07 -16.84
CA LEU A 22 -17.72 -10.30 -15.78
C LEU A 22 -16.69 -9.74 -14.78
N ILE A 23 -15.74 -10.56 -14.32
CA ILE A 23 -14.68 -10.13 -13.39
C ILE A 23 -13.79 -9.05 -14.01
N LYS A 24 -13.48 -9.15 -15.30
CA LYS A 24 -12.64 -8.16 -16.00
C LYS A 24 -13.36 -6.84 -16.28
N ARG A 25 -14.70 -6.80 -16.23
CA ARG A 25 -15.51 -5.61 -16.53
C ARG A 25 -15.88 -4.82 -15.29
N GLU A 26 -16.11 -5.49 -14.15
CA GLU A 26 -16.37 -4.80 -12.88
C GLU A 26 -15.10 -4.11 -12.35
N GLY A 27 -13.94 -4.80 -12.37
CA GLY A 27 -12.67 -4.23 -11.91
C GLY A 27 -12.22 -2.97 -12.67
N SER A 28 -12.56 -2.86 -13.96
CA SER A 28 -12.19 -1.69 -14.77
C SER A 28 -13.01 -0.44 -14.47
N ASP A 29 -14.23 -0.61 -13.94
CA ASP A 29 -15.12 0.52 -13.71
C ASP A 29 -14.74 1.27 -12.42
N CYS A 30 -14.33 0.56 -11.37
CA CYS A 30 -13.86 1.19 -10.13
C CYS A 30 -12.58 2.02 -10.34
N GLU A 31 -11.56 1.47 -11.01
CA GLU A 31 -10.31 2.20 -11.26
C GLU A 31 -10.54 3.47 -12.10
N LEU A 32 -11.40 3.38 -13.11
CA LEU A 32 -11.80 4.52 -13.94
C LEU A 32 -12.53 5.60 -13.13
N GLU A 33 -13.44 5.20 -12.23
CA GLU A 33 -14.13 6.12 -11.33
C GLU A 33 -13.17 6.76 -10.34
N ILE A 34 -12.21 6.02 -9.79
CA ILE A 34 -11.15 6.56 -8.92
C ILE A 34 -10.33 7.60 -9.68
N MET A 35 -9.84 7.28 -10.88
CA MET A 35 -9.03 8.19 -11.69
C MET A 35 -9.79 9.48 -12.07
N LYS A 36 -11.10 9.40 -12.31
CA LYS A 36 -11.95 10.56 -12.60
C LYS A 36 -12.38 11.33 -11.35
N SER A 37 -12.27 10.72 -10.18
CA SER A 37 -12.61 11.36 -8.91
C SER A 37 -11.52 12.33 -8.48
N GLU A 38 -11.82 13.08 -7.42
CA GLU A 38 -10.82 13.91 -6.76
C GLU A 38 -9.65 13.11 -6.15
N TYR A 39 -9.75 11.78 -6.06
CA TYR A 39 -8.73 10.87 -5.53
C TYR A 39 -7.82 10.29 -6.61
N GLY A 40 -7.99 10.67 -7.88
CA GLY A 40 -7.14 10.20 -8.97
C GLY A 40 -5.64 10.42 -8.70
N THR A 41 -5.28 11.56 -8.10
CA THR A 41 -3.89 11.87 -7.71
C THR A 41 -3.36 10.99 -6.58
N CYS A 42 -4.23 10.44 -5.73
CA CYS A 42 -3.82 9.48 -4.70
C CYS A 42 -3.58 8.09 -5.32
N TYR A 43 -4.35 7.74 -6.35
CA TYR A 43 -4.28 6.43 -6.99
C TYR A 43 -3.13 6.31 -7.99
N ASP A 44 -2.91 7.33 -8.82
CA ASP A 44 -1.85 7.33 -9.84
C ASP A 44 -0.45 7.26 -9.21
N GLY A 45 -0.27 7.78 -7.99
CA GLY A 45 1.02 7.80 -7.29
C GLY A 45 2.03 8.78 -7.90
N SER A 46 1.88 9.07 -9.19
CA SER A 46 2.57 10.12 -9.91
C SER A 46 1.77 11.42 -9.78
N SER A 47 2.44 12.49 -9.42
CA SER A 47 1.89 13.82 -9.67
C SER A 47 2.54 14.40 -10.92
N GLY A 48 2.35 13.74 -12.07
CA GLY A 48 2.57 14.34 -13.39
C GLY A 48 3.90 15.09 -13.61
N GLY A 49 5.02 14.54 -13.13
CA GLY A 49 6.35 15.14 -13.26
C GLY A 49 6.74 16.16 -12.18
N GLU A 50 5.93 16.30 -11.13
CA GLU A 50 6.33 17.04 -9.94
C GLU A 50 7.43 16.27 -9.18
N GLY A 51 8.35 17.01 -8.56
CA GLY A 51 9.41 16.39 -7.78
C GLY A 51 8.88 15.68 -6.53
N GLN A 52 9.65 14.70 -6.05
CA GLN A 52 9.36 13.86 -4.87
C GLN A 52 8.69 14.60 -3.69
N LYS A 53 9.13 15.83 -3.39
CA LYS A 53 8.56 16.62 -2.29
C LYS A 53 7.06 16.89 -2.44
N GLU A 54 6.61 17.26 -3.63
CA GLU A 54 5.19 17.57 -3.86
C GLU A 54 4.37 16.29 -3.93
N SER A 55 4.88 15.24 -4.58
CA SER A 55 4.25 13.91 -4.55
C SER A 55 4.06 13.43 -3.11
N CYS A 56 5.09 13.56 -2.26
CA CYS A 56 4.97 13.19 -0.85
C CYS A 56 3.94 14.02 -0.09
N LYS A 57 3.83 15.32 -0.37
CA LYS A 57 2.81 16.18 0.25
C LYS A 57 1.39 15.75 -0.14
N ILE A 58 1.18 15.31 -1.38
CA ILE A 58 -0.10 14.78 -1.85
C ILE A 58 -0.38 13.41 -1.21
N LEU A 59 0.52 12.45 -1.37
CA LEU A 59 0.33 11.05 -0.98
C LEU A 59 0.20 10.87 0.54
N THR A 60 0.84 11.73 1.32
CA THR A 60 0.73 11.73 2.79
C THR A 60 -0.35 12.66 3.34
N SER A 61 -1.13 13.31 2.47
CA SER A 61 -2.26 14.15 2.88
C SER A 61 -3.35 13.32 3.56
N GLU A 62 -4.13 13.95 4.45
CA GLU A 62 -5.28 13.31 5.09
C GLU A 62 -6.27 12.73 4.07
N LYS A 63 -6.41 13.41 2.92
CA LYS A 63 -7.25 12.97 1.80
C LYS A 63 -6.78 11.63 1.25
N CYS A 64 -5.50 11.48 0.90
CA CYS A 64 -4.99 10.22 0.37
C CYS A 64 -4.93 9.13 1.45
N ILE A 65 -4.58 9.48 2.70
CA ILE A 65 -4.63 8.52 3.82
C ILE A 65 -6.04 7.94 3.99
N LYS A 66 -7.09 8.78 3.92
CA LYS A 66 -8.48 8.32 3.99
C LYS A 66 -8.82 7.40 2.83
N PHE A 67 -8.45 7.79 1.62
CA PHE A 67 -8.67 6.98 0.41
C PHE A 67 -8.01 5.60 0.50
N TYR A 68 -6.76 5.52 0.94
CA TYR A 68 -6.08 4.24 1.07
C TYR A 68 -6.63 3.37 2.19
N SER A 69 -7.19 3.97 3.24
CA SER A 69 -7.74 3.24 4.39
C SER A 69 -9.16 2.74 4.19
N ASP A 70 -9.97 3.44 3.39
CA ASP A 70 -11.37 3.07 3.13
C ASP A 70 -11.85 3.67 1.80
N VAL A 71 -11.49 3.01 0.70
CA VAL A 71 -11.87 3.46 -0.65
C VAL A 71 -13.38 3.40 -0.86
N ALA A 72 -14.08 2.48 -0.20
CA ALA A 72 -15.53 2.33 -0.29
C ALA A 72 -16.25 3.59 0.23
N SER A 73 -15.75 4.19 1.31
CA SER A 73 -16.34 5.41 1.88
C SER A 73 -16.18 6.65 1.01
N VAL A 74 -15.16 6.68 0.15
CA VAL A 74 -14.80 7.87 -0.64
C VAL A 74 -15.11 7.73 -2.14
N VAL A 75 -15.16 6.50 -2.65
CA VAL A 75 -15.56 6.16 -4.01
C VAL A 75 -16.62 5.06 -3.95
N PRO A 76 -17.86 5.40 -3.54
CA PRO A 76 -18.93 4.42 -3.27
C PRO A 76 -19.43 3.67 -4.51
N LYS A 77 -18.98 4.07 -5.70
CA LYS A 77 -19.28 3.38 -6.97
C LYS A 77 -18.45 2.13 -7.19
N CYS A 78 -17.40 1.90 -6.41
CA CYS A 78 -16.65 0.66 -6.44
C CYS A 78 -17.49 -0.47 -5.85
N GLY A 79 -17.73 -1.53 -6.64
CA GLY A 79 -18.53 -2.66 -6.19
C GLY A 79 -17.82 -3.48 -5.12
N GLU A 80 -18.56 -4.30 -4.37
CA GLU A 80 -17.98 -5.16 -3.31
C GLU A 80 -16.89 -6.11 -3.82
N VAL A 81 -17.00 -6.55 -5.08
CA VAL A 81 -16.00 -7.40 -5.74
C VAL A 81 -14.69 -6.63 -5.90
N ASP A 82 -14.75 -5.41 -6.41
CA ASP A 82 -13.56 -4.56 -6.63
C ASP A 82 -12.87 -4.23 -5.32
N LEU A 83 -13.66 -3.94 -4.27
CA LEU A 83 -13.16 -3.60 -2.94
C LEU A 83 -12.33 -4.73 -2.31
N LYS A 84 -12.67 -6.00 -2.55
CA LYS A 84 -11.89 -7.14 -2.04
C LYS A 84 -10.48 -7.19 -2.59
N PHE A 85 -10.25 -6.65 -3.79
CA PHE A 85 -8.93 -6.63 -4.42
C PHE A 85 -8.23 -5.28 -4.22
N ILE A 86 -8.93 -4.18 -4.41
CA ILE A 86 -8.37 -2.83 -4.37
C ILE A 86 -8.03 -2.41 -2.94
N GLN A 87 -8.86 -2.71 -1.93
CA GLN A 87 -8.61 -2.23 -0.58
C GLN A 87 -7.32 -2.80 0.05
N PRO A 88 -7.01 -4.11 -0.05
CA PRO A 88 -5.71 -4.62 0.40
C PRO A 88 -4.53 -3.98 -0.34
N TYR A 89 -4.63 -3.83 -1.67
CA TYR A 89 -3.62 -3.18 -2.49
C TYR A 89 -3.34 -1.74 -2.04
N LEU A 90 -4.38 -0.94 -1.87
CA LEU A 90 -4.26 0.46 -1.42
C LEU A 90 -3.71 0.57 0.00
N THR A 91 -4.07 -0.36 0.89
CA THR A 91 -3.53 -0.41 2.25
C THR A 91 -2.02 -0.63 2.23
N ILE A 92 -1.54 -1.54 1.37
CA ILE A 92 -0.10 -1.79 1.22
C ILE A 92 0.60 -0.58 0.57
N LYS A 93 -0.01 0.04 -0.44
CA LYS A 93 0.53 1.25 -1.09
C LYS A 93 0.66 2.43 -0.13
N LYS A 94 -0.28 2.60 0.81
CA LYS A 94 -0.17 3.59 1.88
C LYS A 94 1.13 3.42 2.67
N ASP A 95 1.44 2.19 3.09
CA ASP A 95 2.64 1.92 3.87
C ASP A 95 3.91 2.20 3.05
N ILE A 96 3.89 1.84 1.76
CA ILE A 96 4.98 2.13 0.81
C ILE A 96 5.20 3.64 0.70
N TYR A 97 4.15 4.43 0.46
CA TYR A 97 4.27 5.89 0.33
C TYR A 97 4.68 6.57 1.63
N GLN A 98 4.15 6.14 2.78
CA GLN A 98 4.56 6.67 4.08
C GLN A 98 6.05 6.42 4.34
N ALA A 99 6.54 5.23 4.01
CA ALA A 99 7.95 4.92 4.12
C ALA A 99 8.80 5.73 3.13
N ALA A 100 8.45 5.74 1.84
CA ALA A 100 9.19 6.45 0.79
C ALA A 100 9.24 7.97 1.00
N CYS A 101 8.26 8.54 1.70
CA CYS A 101 8.21 9.95 2.07
C CYS A 101 8.87 10.29 3.41
N THR A 102 9.55 9.32 4.03
CA THR A 102 10.30 9.56 5.25
C THR A 102 11.55 10.37 4.96
N THR A 103 11.82 11.34 5.84
CA THR A 103 13.07 12.10 5.88
C THR A 103 13.93 11.66 7.05
N ASP A 104 15.24 11.83 6.93
CA ASP A 104 16.20 11.71 8.02
C ASP A 104 16.03 12.82 9.08
N GLY A 105 16.91 12.83 10.08
CA GLY A 105 16.97 13.86 11.12
C GLY A 105 17.38 15.26 10.65
N GLU A 106 17.93 15.40 9.44
CA GLU A 106 18.33 16.67 8.83
C GLU A 106 17.26 17.21 7.87
N GLY A 107 16.19 16.44 7.64
CA GLY A 107 15.08 16.79 6.76
C GLY A 107 15.29 16.40 5.29
N ASN A 108 16.35 15.64 4.98
CA ASN A 108 16.57 15.09 3.64
C ASN A 108 15.76 13.80 3.46
N PHE A 109 15.29 13.53 2.25
CA PHE A 109 14.64 12.25 1.96
C PHE A 109 15.62 11.09 2.14
N CYS A 110 15.12 9.97 2.66
CA CYS A 110 15.92 8.76 2.79
C CYS A 110 16.37 8.25 1.42
N SER A 111 17.60 7.72 1.32
CA SER A 111 18.21 7.32 0.04
C SER A 111 17.36 6.32 -0.76
N PHE A 112 16.67 5.39 -0.08
CA PHE A 112 15.82 4.40 -0.73
C PHE A 112 14.57 4.97 -1.40
N SER A 113 14.18 6.21 -1.10
CA SER A 113 13.02 6.83 -1.72
C SER A 113 13.14 6.98 -3.25
N ALA A 114 14.36 6.97 -3.78
CA ALA A 114 14.63 6.92 -5.21
C ALA A 114 14.03 5.66 -5.90
N LEU A 115 13.80 4.58 -5.16
CA LEU A 115 13.17 3.36 -5.68
C LEU A 115 11.70 3.57 -6.06
N GLU A 116 11.01 4.52 -5.41
CA GLU A 116 9.61 4.85 -5.76
C GLU A 116 9.54 6.02 -6.77
N PHE A 117 10.46 6.98 -6.72
CA PHE A 117 10.33 8.26 -7.44
C PHE A 117 11.34 8.50 -8.58
N ALA A 118 12.38 7.67 -8.71
CA ALA A 118 13.47 7.90 -9.67
C ALA A 118 13.78 6.67 -10.53
N ASP A 119 12.80 5.78 -10.72
CA ASP A 119 12.91 4.55 -11.51
C ASP A 119 14.07 3.62 -11.11
N ALA A 120 14.60 3.76 -9.88
CA ALA A 120 15.61 2.84 -9.38
C ALA A 120 14.95 1.48 -9.10
N THR A 121 15.55 0.41 -9.59
CA THR A 121 14.96 -0.95 -9.52
C THR A 121 15.76 -1.92 -8.67
N ASP A 122 16.93 -1.51 -8.18
CA ASP A 122 17.82 -2.35 -7.40
C ASP A 122 17.72 -2.03 -5.90
N TYR A 123 16.92 -2.81 -5.18
CA TYR A 123 16.76 -2.74 -3.73
C TYR A 123 18.08 -3.00 -2.98
N THR A 124 19.04 -3.68 -3.62
CA THR A 124 20.34 -4.05 -3.05
C THR A 124 21.47 -3.10 -3.46
N ASP A 125 21.15 -1.99 -4.12
CA ASP A 125 22.14 -0.99 -4.48
C ASP A 125 22.92 -0.50 -3.24
N SER A 126 24.25 -0.59 -3.33
CA SER A 126 25.11 -0.30 -2.18
C SER A 126 25.07 1.16 -1.73
N ALA A 127 24.82 2.11 -2.63
CA ALA A 127 24.66 3.52 -2.27
C ALA A 127 23.34 3.75 -1.54
N ILE A 128 22.25 3.10 -1.96
CA ILE A 128 20.95 3.14 -1.28
C ILE A 128 21.06 2.55 0.13
N ILE A 129 21.65 1.36 0.26
CA ILE A 129 21.81 0.67 1.54
C ILE A 129 22.70 1.49 2.48
N SER A 130 23.91 1.86 2.04
CA SER A 130 24.84 2.61 2.89
C SER A 130 24.31 3.99 3.28
N GLY A 131 23.65 4.71 2.38
CA GLY A 131 23.02 5.99 2.68
C GLY A 131 21.86 5.85 3.68
N THR A 132 21.08 4.77 3.57
CA THR A 132 19.98 4.50 4.51
C THR A 132 20.50 4.15 5.91
N CYS A 133 21.56 3.34 6.01
CA CYS A 133 22.17 2.90 7.28
C CYS A 133 22.68 4.04 8.17
N GLN A 134 22.83 5.25 7.65
CA GLN A 134 23.28 6.41 8.42
C GLN A 134 22.19 7.00 9.33
N SER A 135 20.92 6.67 9.09
CA SER A 135 19.77 7.19 9.83
C SER A 135 18.92 6.05 10.36
N LYS A 136 18.71 5.99 11.68
CA LYS A 136 17.84 4.97 12.28
C LYS A 136 16.40 5.10 11.77
N LYS A 137 15.93 6.33 11.61
CA LYS A 137 14.60 6.62 11.06
C LYS A 137 14.46 6.10 9.62
N CYS A 138 15.46 6.35 8.77
CA CYS A 138 15.47 5.84 7.40
C CYS A 138 15.61 4.32 7.33
N THR A 139 16.47 3.71 8.17
CA THR A 139 16.61 2.24 8.26
C THR A 139 15.29 1.56 8.63
N ASN A 140 14.58 2.11 9.61
CA ASN A 140 13.26 1.61 9.99
C ASN A 140 12.25 1.76 8.85
N ALA A 141 12.21 2.93 8.22
CA ALA A 141 11.30 3.19 7.11
C ALA A 141 11.59 2.28 5.90
N TYR A 142 12.87 2.07 5.54
CA TYR A 142 13.21 1.20 4.43
C TYR A 142 12.85 -0.26 4.73
N THR A 143 13.06 -0.71 5.98
CA THR A 143 12.62 -2.04 6.41
C THR A 143 11.11 -2.21 6.23
N GLN A 144 10.31 -1.22 6.65
CA GLN A 144 8.86 -1.24 6.45
C GLN A 144 8.49 -1.23 4.96
N PHE A 145 9.15 -0.41 4.15
CA PHE A 145 8.96 -0.36 2.69
C PHE A 145 9.21 -1.73 2.05
N LEU A 146 10.30 -2.41 2.42
CA LEU A 146 10.62 -3.75 1.91
C LEU A 146 9.58 -4.78 2.33
N GLU A 147 9.15 -4.77 3.60
CA GLU A 147 8.10 -5.66 4.09
C GLU A 147 6.77 -5.44 3.36
N SER A 148 6.40 -4.19 3.10
CA SER A 148 5.18 -3.87 2.36
C SER A 148 5.28 -4.29 0.89
N ASN A 149 6.43 -4.12 0.24
CA ASN A 149 6.64 -4.65 -1.11
C ASN A 149 6.61 -6.18 -1.17
N ILE A 150 7.14 -6.88 -0.17
CA ILE A 150 7.01 -8.35 -0.07
C ILE A 150 5.52 -8.74 0.03
N LYS A 151 4.76 -8.09 0.92
CA LYS A 151 3.30 -8.33 1.04
C LYS A 151 2.57 -8.03 -0.26
N LEU A 152 2.94 -6.96 -0.97
CA LEU A 152 2.36 -6.61 -2.27
C LEU A 152 2.62 -7.72 -3.28
N ASN A 153 3.85 -8.21 -3.35
CA ASN A 153 4.27 -9.29 -4.23
C ASN A 153 3.50 -10.58 -3.94
N GLU A 154 3.36 -10.96 -2.67
CA GLU A 154 2.56 -12.11 -2.24
C GLU A 154 1.08 -11.95 -2.59
N PHE A 155 0.52 -10.75 -2.36
CA PHE A 155 -0.84 -10.42 -2.74
C PHE A 155 -1.03 -10.57 -4.25
N LEU A 156 -0.23 -9.91 -5.07
CA LEU A 156 -0.31 -10.00 -6.53
C LEU A 156 -0.12 -11.43 -7.04
N ARG A 157 0.82 -12.18 -6.44
CA ARG A 157 1.02 -13.60 -6.75
C ARG A 157 -0.23 -14.43 -6.46
N SER A 158 -0.91 -14.18 -5.34
CA SER A 158 -2.17 -14.88 -5.00
C SER A 158 -3.31 -14.59 -5.97
N GLN A 159 -3.22 -13.47 -6.71
CA GLN A 159 -4.19 -13.07 -7.73
C GLN A 159 -3.85 -13.63 -9.12
N SER A 160 -2.57 -13.86 -9.41
CA SER A 160 -2.13 -14.56 -10.62
C SER A 160 -2.29 -16.07 -10.46
N ASN A 161 -2.73 -16.79 -11.49
CA ASN A 161 -2.87 -18.27 -11.46
C ASN A 161 -1.50 -19.02 -11.46
N GLY A 162 -0.47 -18.46 -10.83
CA GLY A 162 0.81 -19.13 -10.57
C GLY A 162 1.85 -19.06 -11.68
N ASP A 163 1.49 -18.65 -12.89
CA ASP A 163 2.41 -18.67 -14.03
C ASP A 163 3.10 -17.30 -14.19
N ASP A 164 4.44 -17.30 -14.07
CA ASP A 164 5.38 -16.20 -14.32
C ASP A 164 5.55 -15.07 -13.27
N TRP A 165 5.32 -15.33 -11.98
CA TRP A 165 5.69 -14.35 -10.95
C TRP A 165 7.19 -14.43 -10.60
N ASN A 166 7.93 -13.33 -10.77
CA ASN A 166 9.39 -13.26 -10.65
C ASN A 166 9.87 -13.41 -9.19
N GLN A 167 10.08 -14.65 -8.74
CA GLN A 167 10.67 -14.99 -7.43
C GLN A 167 11.94 -14.17 -7.12
N SER A 168 12.72 -13.79 -8.14
CA SER A 168 13.94 -12.99 -7.99
C SER A 168 13.69 -11.65 -7.29
N ASN A 169 12.51 -11.03 -7.43
CA ASN A 169 12.22 -9.75 -6.79
C ASN A 169 12.05 -9.90 -5.27
N THR A 170 11.37 -10.96 -4.81
CA THR A 170 11.19 -11.22 -3.37
C THR A 170 12.52 -11.56 -2.69
N ASP A 171 13.39 -12.28 -3.39
CA ASP A 171 14.73 -12.61 -2.89
C ASP A 171 15.57 -11.34 -2.70
N LYS A 172 15.56 -10.42 -3.67
CA LYS A 172 16.24 -9.11 -3.57
C LYS A 172 15.71 -8.25 -2.42
N LEU A 173 14.39 -8.19 -2.24
CA LEU A 173 13.78 -7.46 -1.12
C LEU A 173 14.22 -8.04 0.23
N THR A 174 14.28 -9.38 0.32
CA THR A 174 14.73 -10.09 1.53
C THR A 174 16.21 -9.85 1.79
N GLU A 175 17.03 -9.88 0.75
CA GLU A 175 18.47 -9.57 0.84
C GLU A 175 18.70 -8.15 1.34
N ALA A 176 18.06 -7.15 0.73
CA ALA A 176 18.14 -5.76 1.18
C ALA A 176 17.73 -5.62 2.65
N LYS A 177 16.65 -6.30 3.07
CA LYS A 177 16.20 -6.30 4.46
C LYS A 177 17.26 -6.88 5.40
N ASN A 178 17.88 -7.99 5.02
CA ASN A 178 18.93 -8.61 5.80
C ASN A 178 20.13 -7.67 5.96
N GLN A 179 20.54 -6.99 4.89
CA GLN A 179 21.62 -5.98 4.92
C GLN A 179 21.30 -4.83 5.89
N LEU A 180 20.05 -4.34 5.92
CA LEU A 180 19.63 -3.28 6.85
C LEU A 180 19.64 -3.70 8.32
N THR A 181 19.38 -4.99 8.59
CA THR A 181 19.42 -5.55 9.94
C THR A 181 20.80 -6.04 10.38
N ALA A 182 21.77 -6.07 9.45
CA ALA A 182 23.12 -6.50 9.74
C ALA A 182 23.81 -5.53 10.72
N THR A 183 24.71 -6.07 11.55
CA THR A 183 25.45 -5.30 12.56
C THR A 183 26.19 -4.12 11.95
N GLU A 184 26.72 -4.29 10.74
CA GLU A 184 27.43 -3.28 9.96
C GLU A 184 26.55 -2.07 9.67
N CYS A 185 25.28 -2.29 9.30
CA CYS A 185 24.31 -1.21 9.07
C CYS A 185 23.85 -0.59 10.39
N VAL A 186 23.46 -1.43 11.35
CA VAL A 186 22.90 -0.98 12.63
C VAL A 186 23.91 -0.13 13.42
N SER A 187 25.20 -0.44 13.32
CA SER A 187 26.26 0.33 13.99
C SER A 187 26.50 1.73 13.40
N GLN A 188 26.03 1.99 12.18
CA GLN A 188 26.14 3.31 11.52
C GLN A 188 24.95 4.23 11.83
N ASN A 189 23.85 3.68 12.34
CA ASN A 189 22.62 4.42 12.58
C ASN A 189 22.85 5.56 13.57
N LYS A 190 22.74 6.81 13.12
CA LYS A 190 22.50 7.94 14.00
C LYS A 190 21.10 7.79 14.60
N ASN A 191 20.96 7.93 15.92
CA ASN A 191 19.66 7.86 16.58
C ASN A 191 18.90 9.18 16.40
N ASP A 192 18.22 9.32 15.27
CA ASP A 192 17.50 10.50 14.82
C ASP A 192 15.97 10.34 14.92
N LEU A 193 15.51 9.44 15.78
CA LEU A 193 14.08 9.21 16.01
C LEU A 193 13.36 10.41 16.64
N SER A 194 14.09 11.31 17.32
CA SER A 194 13.55 12.45 18.05
C SER A 194 13.76 13.81 17.37
N SER A 195 14.55 13.89 16.30
CA SER A 195 14.98 15.16 15.69
C SER A 195 13.99 15.77 14.70
N GLY A 196 12.88 15.10 14.41
CA GLY A 196 11.77 15.72 13.68
C GLY A 196 10.88 16.49 14.64
N THR A 197 10.62 17.77 14.33
CA THR A 197 9.36 18.42 14.73
C THR A 197 8.27 17.44 14.37
N ALA A 198 7.72 16.73 15.36
CA ALA A 198 6.68 15.76 15.09
C ALA A 198 5.57 16.55 14.40
N THR A 199 5.39 16.34 13.10
CA THR A 199 4.10 16.48 12.47
C THR A 199 3.27 15.41 13.15
N ARG A 200 2.85 15.71 14.39
CA ARG A 200 1.88 14.96 15.14
C ARG A 200 0.68 14.98 14.22
N PHE A 201 0.49 13.89 13.49
CA PHE A 201 -0.84 13.48 13.09
C PHE A 201 -1.60 13.33 14.41
N THR A 202 -2.12 14.43 14.93
CA THR A 202 -3.15 14.39 15.95
C THR A 202 -4.35 13.81 15.24
N THR A 203 -4.39 12.49 15.18
CA THR A 203 -5.65 11.76 15.08
C THR A 203 -6.47 12.32 16.24
N LYS A 204 -7.36 13.27 15.95
CA LYS A 204 -8.44 13.61 16.86
C LYS A 204 -9.28 12.36 16.95
N ILE A 205 -8.88 11.44 17.82
CA ILE A 205 -9.77 10.42 18.34
C ILE A 205 -10.82 11.26 19.07
N LEU A 206 -11.94 11.51 18.38
CA LEU A 206 -13.16 11.93 19.01
C LEU A 206 -13.45 10.84 20.03
N SER A 207 -13.04 11.08 21.27
CA SER A 207 -13.56 10.39 22.43
C SER A 207 -15.05 10.70 22.46
N SER A 208 -15.82 9.90 21.73
CA SER A 208 -17.25 9.84 21.84
C SER A 208 -17.55 9.55 23.30
N ILE A 209 -17.97 10.60 23.99
CA ILE A 209 -18.43 10.60 25.36
C ILE A 209 -19.41 9.44 25.51
N LEU A 210 -19.08 8.51 26.39
CA LEU A 210 -20.03 7.55 26.95
C LEU A 210 -21.20 8.36 27.53
N VAL A 211 -22.34 8.36 26.83
CA VAL A 211 -23.61 8.70 27.44
C VAL A 211 -24.04 7.48 28.23
N THR A 212 -23.68 7.47 29.51
CA THR A 212 -24.21 6.52 30.49
C THR A 212 -25.69 6.84 30.68
N VAL A 213 -26.57 6.09 30.01
CA VAL A 213 -28.00 6.13 30.33
C VAL A 213 -28.18 5.41 31.66
N ALA A 214 -28.26 6.18 32.73
CA ALA A 214 -28.71 5.73 34.03
C ALA A 214 -30.22 5.44 33.94
N PHE A 215 -30.59 4.19 33.66
CA PHE A 215 -31.91 3.67 34.02
C PHE A 215 -31.87 3.27 35.51
N THR A 216 -31.89 4.27 36.39
CA THR A 216 -32.36 4.06 37.76
C THR A 216 -33.88 3.90 37.70
N GLY A 217 -34.34 2.72 38.10
CA GLY A 217 -35.74 2.39 38.19
C GLY A 217 -36.53 3.38 39.03
N ILE A 218 -37.72 3.71 38.53
CA ILE A 218 -38.82 4.22 39.34
C ILE A 218 -39.84 3.08 39.41
N PHE A 219 -39.73 2.30 40.47
CA PHE A 219 -40.90 1.73 41.13
C PHE A 219 -41.64 2.90 41.77
N TYR A 220 -42.90 3.13 41.43
CA TYR A 220 -43.90 3.64 42.39
C TYR A 220 -45.31 3.31 41.90
N LEU A 221 -45.98 2.48 42.70
CA LEU A 221 -47.43 2.23 42.85
C LEU A 221 -48.15 1.44 41.75
#